data_AF-A0A0B5I4U3-F1
#
_entry.id   AF-A0A0B5I4U3-F1
#
_cell.length_a   1.000
_cell.length_b   1.000
_cell.length_c   1.000
_cell.angle_alpha   90.00
_cell.angle_beta   90.00
_cell.angle_gamma   90.00
#
_symmetry.space_group_name_H-M   'P 1'
#
loop_
_entity.id
_entity.type
_entity.pdbx_description
1 polymer ?
#
loop_
_entity_poly.entity_id
_entity_poly.type
_entity_poly.pdbx_seq_one_letter_code
_entity_poly.pdbx_strand_id
1 'polypeptide(L)'
;MCSPGDGTKTLWLAPVGTTTFAAGPTTASASGVSATISVPQTAGDHHLYVVNAQGNASAASNSIVRQRWNHVDDRAAGVTCSGTWSNRTDAKGMNGSERFTSTAGNHTEYAFTGSDVRYLGMAQPNMGKVDVYLDGALAQAGIDAYAATVTKRVPLFEKTDLAAGPT
;
A
#
# COMPACT_ATOMS: atom_id res chain seq x y z
N MET A 1 -2.13 -13.91 19.60
CA MET A 1 -1.50 -14.51 18.41
C MET A 1 -0.23 -15.20 18.86
N CYS A 2 -0.03 -16.47 18.51
CA CYS A 2 1.13 -17.27 18.89
C CYS A 2 2.12 -17.26 17.73
N SER A 3 3.33 -16.71 17.91
CA SER A 3 4.43 -16.93 16.97
C SER A 3 4.92 -18.38 17.13
N PRO A 4 5.39 -19.05 16.06
CA PRO A 4 5.94 -20.39 16.18
C PRO A 4 7.21 -20.46 17.05
N GLY A 5 7.77 -19.31 17.46
CA GLY A 5 8.89 -19.23 18.40
C GLY A 5 10.23 -19.68 17.82
N ASP A 6 10.29 -19.89 16.49
CA ASP A 6 11.44 -20.47 15.79
C ASP A 6 11.98 -19.49 14.74
N GLY A 7 13.16 -18.95 14.99
CA GLY A 7 13.81 -17.95 14.13
C GLY A 7 14.31 -18.52 12.79
N THR A 8 14.35 -19.85 12.63
CA THR A 8 14.73 -20.50 11.37
C THR A 8 13.59 -20.58 10.36
N LYS A 9 12.38 -20.21 10.79
CA LYS A 9 11.17 -20.22 9.97
C LYS A 9 10.81 -18.80 9.53
N THR A 10 10.07 -18.72 8.43
CA THR A 10 9.48 -17.48 7.93
C THR A 10 7.97 -17.62 7.91
N LEU A 11 7.27 -16.64 8.48
CA LEU A 11 5.82 -16.50 8.36
C LEU A 11 5.49 -15.82 7.03
N TRP A 12 4.45 -16.30 6.36
CA TRP A 12 3.97 -15.72 5.11
C TRP A 12 2.45 -15.53 5.13
N LEU A 13 1.97 -14.36 4.73
CA LEU A 13 0.60 -14.16 4.28
C LEU A 13 0.57 -14.21 2.76
N ALA A 14 -0.26 -15.10 2.19
CA ALA A 14 -0.39 -15.28 0.75
C ALA A 14 -1.77 -15.86 0.37
N PRO A 15 -2.20 -15.77 -0.90
CA PRO A 15 -3.43 -16.42 -1.38
C PRO A 15 -3.37 -17.94 -1.23
N VAL A 16 -4.54 -18.57 -1.16
CA VAL A 16 -4.63 -20.04 -1.15
C VAL A 16 -4.02 -20.62 -2.43
N GLY A 17 -3.32 -21.75 -2.32
CA GLY A 17 -2.63 -22.38 -3.45
C GLY A 17 -1.24 -21.81 -3.79
N THR A 18 -0.74 -20.82 -3.03
CA THR A 18 0.63 -20.33 -3.20
C THR A 18 1.64 -21.44 -2.90
N THR A 19 2.51 -21.75 -3.88
CA THR A 19 3.58 -22.76 -3.78
C THR A 19 4.98 -22.15 -3.86
N THR A 20 5.10 -20.91 -4.35
CA THR A 20 6.36 -20.16 -4.40
C THR A 20 6.21 -18.88 -3.60
N PHE A 21 7.02 -18.75 -2.56
CA PHE A 21 6.97 -17.62 -1.63
C PHE A 21 8.12 -16.66 -1.93
N ALA A 22 7.78 -15.48 -2.44
CA ALA A 22 8.72 -14.41 -2.75
C ALA A 22 8.08 -13.08 -2.38
N ALA A 23 8.87 -12.10 -1.94
CA ALA A 23 8.33 -10.79 -1.56
C ALA A 23 7.71 -10.09 -2.79
N GLY A 24 6.53 -9.52 -2.61
CA GLY A 24 5.76 -8.89 -3.68
C GLY A 24 4.42 -8.34 -3.18
N PRO A 25 3.63 -7.69 -4.03
CA PRO A 25 2.39 -7.04 -3.59
C PRO A 25 1.31 -8.02 -3.13
N THR A 26 1.36 -9.28 -3.55
CA THR A 26 0.39 -10.32 -3.20
C THR A 26 0.79 -11.13 -1.96
N THR A 27 1.98 -10.90 -1.41
CA THR A 27 2.52 -11.69 -0.29
C THR A 27 3.20 -10.80 0.72
N ALA A 28 3.16 -11.17 1.99
CA ALA A 28 3.94 -10.50 3.03
C ALA A 28 4.66 -11.54 3.87
N SER A 29 5.86 -11.20 4.34
CA SER A 29 6.65 -12.09 5.18
C SER A 29 7.09 -11.43 6.48
N ALA A 30 7.32 -12.26 7.49
CA ALA A 30 7.93 -11.88 8.75
C ALA A 30 8.76 -13.04 9.30
N SER A 31 9.68 -12.73 10.22
CA SER A 31 10.42 -13.78 10.94
C SER A 31 9.47 -14.70 11.71
N GLY A 32 9.81 -15.98 11.83
CA GLY A 32 9.09 -16.99 12.61
C GLY A 32 8.98 -16.69 14.11
N VAL A 33 9.78 -15.75 14.62
CA VAL A 33 9.64 -15.23 16.00
C VAL A 33 8.85 -13.92 16.08
N SER A 34 8.48 -13.32 14.95
CA SER A 34 7.75 -12.06 14.93
C SER A 34 6.34 -12.24 15.49
N ALA A 35 5.92 -11.29 16.33
CA ALA A 35 4.55 -11.22 16.82
C ALA A 35 3.60 -10.55 15.81
N THR A 36 4.14 -9.90 14.78
CA THR A 36 3.39 -9.12 13.79
C THR A 36 3.86 -9.40 12.38
N ILE A 37 2.95 -9.35 11.42
CA ILE A 37 3.22 -9.43 9.99
C ILE A 37 2.33 -8.40 9.28
N SER A 38 2.89 -7.73 8.28
CA SER A 38 2.12 -6.80 7.44
C SER A 38 1.12 -7.56 6.59
N VAL A 39 -0.03 -6.95 6.30
CA VAL A 39 -0.97 -7.50 5.31
C VAL A 39 -0.42 -7.25 3.90
N PRO A 40 -0.57 -8.19 2.95
CA PRO A 40 -0.22 -7.95 1.55
C PRO A 40 -0.92 -6.71 0.97
N GLN A 41 -0.31 -6.08 -0.02
CA GLN A 41 -0.81 -4.85 -0.64
C GLN A 41 -2.05 -5.10 -1.53
N THR A 42 -2.08 -6.26 -2.18
CA THR A 42 -3.13 -6.63 -3.13
C THR A 42 -4.39 -7.06 -2.41
N ALA A 43 -5.54 -6.55 -2.88
CA ALA A 43 -6.84 -6.98 -2.38
C ALA A 43 -7.05 -8.49 -2.57
N GLY A 44 -7.71 -9.12 -1.60
CA GLY A 44 -7.97 -10.55 -1.61
C GLY A 44 -7.92 -11.20 -0.22
N ASP A 45 -8.27 -12.48 -0.20
CA ASP A 45 -8.20 -13.32 0.98
C ASP A 45 -6.83 -13.98 1.06
N HIS A 46 -6.16 -13.79 2.20
CA HIS A 46 -4.82 -14.30 2.47
C HIS A 46 -4.82 -15.25 3.65
N HIS A 47 -3.98 -16.27 3.58
CA HIS A 47 -3.80 -17.28 4.61
C HIS A 47 -2.37 -17.23 5.15
N LEU A 48 -2.20 -17.64 6.40
CA LEU A 48 -0.90 -17.78 7.02
C LEU A 48 -0.26 -19.11 6.62
N TYR A 49 1.02 -19.04 6.26
CA TYR A 49 1.90 -20.16 5.98
C TYR A 49 3.16 -20.04 6.84
N VAL A 50 3.75 -21.19 7.15
CA VAL A 50 5.06 -21.27 7.79
C VAL A 50 6.00 -21.97 6.82
N VAL A 51 7.07 -21.28 6.42
CA VAL A 51 8.08 -21.78 5.48
C VAL A 51 9.37 -22.03 6.24
N ASN A 52 9.95 -23.22 6.10
CA ASN A 52 11.23 -23.56 6.74
C ASN A 52 12.45 -23.08 5.92
N ALA A 53 13.66 -23.25 6.46
CA ALA A 53 14.90 -22.85 5.79
C ALA A 53 15.18 -23.57 4.45
N GLN A 54 14.52 -24.71 4.20
CA GLN A 54 14.61 -25.45 2.93
C GLN A 54 13.55 -25.02 1.89
N GLY A 55 12.69 -24.06 2.23
CA GLY A 55 11.62 -23.57 1.36
C GLY A 55 10.33 -24.42 1.41
N ASN A 56 10.26 -25.44 2.27
CA ASN A 56 9.04 -26.23 2.43
C ASN A 56 8.00 -25.45 3.23
N ALA A 57 6.80 -25.30 2.67
CA ALA A 57 5.69 -24.59 3.29
C ALA A 57 4.74 -25.55 4.03
N SER A 58 4.14 -25.07 5.11
CA SER A 58 2.98 -25.71 5.73
C SER A 58 1.76 -25.67 4.81
N ALA A 59 0.70 -26.40 5.19
CA ALA A 59 -0.63 -26.11 4.67
C ALA A 59 -1.07 -24.68 5.05
N ALA A 60 -2.01 -24.12 4.29
CA ALA A 60 -2.64 -22.83 4.58
C ALA A 60 -3.38 -22.87 5.92
N SER A 61 -3.34 -21.78 6.69
CA SER A 61 -4.16 -21.66 7.90
C SER A 61 -5.66 -21.63 7.59
N ASN A 62 -6.50 -22.14 8.50
CA ASN A 62 -7.96 -22.00 8.39
C ASN A 62 -8.46 -20.56 8.59
N SER A 63 -7.67 -19.71 9.25
CA SER A 63 -7.96 -18.29 9.42
C SER A 63 -7.65 -17.50 8.15
N ILE A 64 -8.46 -16.48 7.89
CA ILE A 64 -8.36 -15.61 6.73
C ILE A 64 -8.02 -14.19 7.19
N VAL A 65 -7.07 -13.57 6.51
CA VAL A 65 -6.81 -12.13 6.54
C VAL A 65 -7.32 -11.53 5.24
N ARG A 66 -8.35 -10.68 5.31
CA ARG A 66 -8.93 -10.04 4.12
C ARG A 66 -8.35 -8.66 3.90
N GLN A 67 -7.72 -8.47 2.75
CA GLN A 67 -7.30 -7.17 2.27
C GLN A 67 -8.37 -6.60 1.34
N ARG A 68 -9.00 -5.47 1.70
CA ARG A 68 -10.08 -4.86 0.90
C ARG A 68 -9.58 -3.91 -0.18
N TRP A 69 -8.43 -3.27 0.06
CA TRP A 69 -7.88 -2.26 -0.83
C TRP A 69 -6.71 -2.82 -1.61
N ASN A 70 -6.65 -2.52 -2.91
CA ASN A 70 -5.42 -2.68 -3.67
C ASN A 70 -4.52 -1.46 -3.42
N HIS A 71 -3.45 -1.62 -2.65
CA HIS A 71 -2.52 -0.53 -2.39
C HIS A 71 -1.55 -0.35 -3.56
N VAL A 72 -1.43 0.90 -4.01
CA VAL A 72 -0.55 1.29 -5.11
C VAL A 72 0.47 2.27 -4.56
N ASP A 73 1.74 1.88 -4.65
CA ASP A 73 2.87 2.71 -4.24
C ASP A 73 3.12 3.82 -5.26
N ASP A 74 3.71 4.94 -4.83
CA ASP A 74 4.04 6.01 -5.76
C ASP A 74 5.04 5.56 -6.83
N ARG A 75 5.84 4.52 -6.63
CA ARG A 75 6.75 3.99 -7.66
C ARG A 75 6.14 2.92 -8.56
N ALA A 76 4.85 2.60 -8.38
CA ALA A 76 4.19 1.63 -9.24
C ALA A 76 4.18 2.12 -10.70
N ALA A 77 4.38 1.20 -11.65
CA ALA A 77 4.54 1.54 -13.08
C ALA A 77 3.32 2.26 -13.69
N GLY A 78 2.13 2.10 -13.12
CA GLY A 78 0.91 2.79 -13.54
C GLY A 78 0.78 4.23 -13.02
N VAL A 79 1.65 4.66 -12.10
CA VAL A 79 1.62 6.00 -11.50
C VAL A 79 2.58 6.90 -12.28
N THR A 80 2.01 7.88 -12.98
CA THR A 80 2.81 8.88 -13.72
C THR A 80 2.90 10.17 -12.92
N CYS A 81 4.01 10.89 -13.05
CA CYS A 81 4.21 12.20 -12.44
C CYS A 81 4.53 13.22 -13.52
N SER A 82 3.81 14.33 -13.51
CA SER A 82 4.06 15.47 -14.37
C SER A 82 4.85 16.55 -13.62
N GLY A 83 5.80 17.16 -14.31
CA GLY A 83 6.75 18.12 -13.75
C GLY A 83 7.93 17.48 -13.01
N THR A 84 8.58 18.27 -12.15
CA THR A 84 9.81 17.87 -11.45
C THR A 84 9.53 17.33 -10.04
N TRP A 85 9.82 16.05 -9.85
CA TRP A 85 9.66 15.35 -8.57
C TRP A 85 11.00 14.90 -8.02
N SER A 86 11.11 14.93 -6.70
CA SER A 86 12.24 14.40 -5.95
C SER A 86 11.86 13.08 -5.30
N ASN A 87 12.84 12.17 -5.20
CA ASN A 87 12.68 10.89 -4.53
C ASN A 87 13.44 10.91 -3.20
N ARG A 88 12.80 10.38 -2.17
CA ARG A 88 13.41 10.13 -0.87
C ARG A 88 13.31 8.65 -0.53
N THR A 89 14.39 8.10 0.00
CA THR A 89 14.34 6.81 0.69
C THR A 89 13.89 7.05 2.13
N ASP A 90 12.79 6.42 2.52
CA ASP A 90 12.22 6.54 3.85
C ASP A 90 11.52 5.24 4.24
N ALA A 91 12.07 4.53 5.21
CA ALA A 91 11.54 3.25 5.69
C ALA A 91 10.10 3.34 6.27
N LYS A 92 9.63 4.54 6.61
CA LYS A 92 8.24 4.77 7.05
C LYS A 92 7.28 4.97 5.88
N GLY A 93 7.79 5.26 4.68
CA GLY A 93 7.03 5.32 3.43
C GLY A 93 6.56 3.94 2.98
N MET A 94 5.55 3.90 2.11
CA MET A 94 5.17 2.64 1.48
C MET A 94 6.37 2.15 0.64
N ASN A 95 6.66 0.84 0.75
CA ASN A 95 7.82 0.22 0.10
C ASN A 95 9.18 0.93 0.34
N GLY A 96 9.30 1.66 1.45
CA GLY A 96 10.54 2.34 1.84
C GLY A 96 10.81 3.64 1.06
N SER A 97 9.79 4.22 0.43
CA SER A 97 9.97 5.37 -0.44
C SER A 97 8.92 6.45 -0.34
N GLU A 98 9.30 7.60 -0.90
CA GLU A 98 8.43 8.76 -1.06
C GLU A 98 8.86 9.57 -2.28
N ARG A 99 7.90 9.93 -3.13
CA ARG A 99 8.06 11.00 -4.12
C ARG A 99 7.37 12.26 -3.63
N PHE A 100 8.05 13.39 -3.76
CA PHE A 100 7.54 14.69 -3.32
C PHE A 100 7.91 15.80 -4.29
N THR A 101 7.14 16.88 -4.23
CA THR A 101 7.41 18.11 -4.97
C THR A 101 6.86 19.30 -4.18
N SER A 102 7.48 20.47 -4.35
CA SER A 102 7.01 21.76 -3.83
C SER A 102 6.63 22.74 -4.94
N THR A 103 6.66 22.28 -6.20
CA THR A 103 6.32 23.11 -7.37
C THR A 103 4.82 23.00 -7.62
N ALA A 104 4.11 24.13 -7.50
CA ALA A 104 2.69 24.21 -7.82
C ALA A 104 2.43 23.82 -9.29
N GLY A 105 1.34 23.08 -9.53
CA GLY A 105 0.97 22.56 -10.85
C GLY A 105 1.55 21.18 -11.19
N ASN A 106 2.58 20.73 -10.47
CA ASN A 106 2.99 19.34 -10.56
C ASN A 106 1.90 18.43 -10.01
N HIS A 107 1.66 17.31 -10.69
CA HIS A 107 0.61 16.36 -10.33
C HIS A 107 1.07 14.93 -10.60
N THR A 108 0.32 13.99 -10.05
CA THR A 108 0.48 12.57 -10.33
C THR A 108 -0.85 11.98 -10.76
N GLU A 109 -0.80 11.04 -11.69
CA GLU A 109 -1.99 10.39 -12.25
C GLU A 109 -1.85 8.88 -12.14
N TYR A 110 -2.98 8.23 -11.89
CA TYR A 110 -3.10 6.79 -11.83
C TYR A 110 -4.47 6.37 -12.34
N ALA A 111 -4.49 5.48 -13.34
CA ALA A 111 -5.72 4.83 -13.80
C ALA A 111 -5.99 3.59 -12.95
N PHE A 112 -7.22 3.46 -12.46
CA PHE A 112 -7.63 2.34 -11.63
C PHE A 112 -8.95 1.74 -12.13
N THR A 113 -9.17 0.49 -11.77
CA THR A 113 -10.46 -0.19 -11.92
C THR A 113 -11.03 -0.44 -10.53
N GLY A 114 -12.27 -0.02 -10.31
CA GLY A 114 -12.93 -0.14 -9.01
C GLY A 114 -14.02 0.92 -8.83
N SER A 115 -14.86 0.70 -7.81
CA SER A 115 -15.90 1.64 -7.39
C SER A 115 -15.42 2.63 -6.33
N ASP A 116 -14.26 2.38 -5.73
CA ASP A 116 -13.78 3.15 -4.58
C ASP A 116 -12.31 3.51 -4.77
N VAL A 117 -11.95 4.72 -4.37
CA VAL A 117 -10.57 5.22 -4.41
C VAL A 117 -10.26 5.98 -3.14
N ARG A 118 -9.05 5.79 -2.63
CA ARG A 118 -8.53 6.52 -1.47
C ARG A 118 -7.12 6.99 -1.77
N TYR A 119 -6.90 8.29 -1.64
CA TYR A 119 -5.58 8.89 -1.71
C TYR A 119 -4.98 8.98 -0.31
N LEU A 120 -3.89 8.24 -0.11
CA LEU A 120 -3.10 8.25 1.11
C LEU A 120 -1.87 9.14 0.90
N GLY A 121 -1.75 10.20 1.71
CA GLY A 121 -0.61 11.11 1.68
C GLY A 121 0.13 11.18 3.02
N MET A 122 1.05 12.13 3.09
CA MET A 122 1.66 12.56 4.35
C MET A 122 0.99 13.84 4.81
N ALA A 123 0.76 13.97 6.13
CA ALA A 123 0.46 15.25 6.74
C ALA A 123 1.62 15.70 7.64
N GLN A 124 2.09 16.94 7.49
CA GLN A 124 3.21 17.51 8.26
C GLN A 124 3.29 19.05 8.12
N PRO A 125 4.12 19.77 8.92
CA PRO A 125 4.04 21.23 8.99
C PRO A 125 4.39 21.98 7.70
N ASN A 126 5.16 21.35 6.79
CA ASN A 126 5.60 21.92 5.52
C ASN A 126 4.82 21.36 4.31
N MET A 127 3.69 20.70 4.54
CA MET A 127 2.78 20.32 3.46
C MET A 127 1.90 21.48 3.04
N GLY A 128 1.62 21.54 1.74
CA GLY A 128 0.65 22.46 1.15
C GLY A 128 -0.72 21.81 1.02
N LYS A 129 -1.53 22.42 0.15
CA LYS A 129 -2.85 21.89 -0.24
C LYS A 129 -2.76 21.16 -1.56
N VAL A 130 -3.61 20.17 -1.74
CA VAL A 130 -3.74 19.44 -3.00
C VAL A 130 -5.18 19.47 -3.49
N ASP A 131 -5.33 19.44 -4.80
CA ASP A 131 -6.61 19.22 -5.47
C ASP A 131 -6.64 17.79 -6.01
N VAL A 132 -7.79 17.14 -5.94
CA VAL A 132 -8.02 15.80 -6.50
C VAL A 132 -9.00 15.92 -7.65
N TYR A 133 -8.61 15.33 -8.77
CA TYR A 133 -9.42 15.22 -9.98
C TYR A 133 -9.75 13.75 -10.23
N LEU A 134 -10.96 13.47 -10.70
CA LEU A 134 -11.40 12.15 -11.15
C LEU A 134 -11.91 12.29 -12.58
N ASP A 135 -11.34 11.49 -13.48
CA ASP A 135 -11.65 11.54 -14.92
C ASP A 135 -11.54 12.95 -15.52
N GLY A 136 -10.53 13.71 -15.07
CA GLY A 136 -10.27 15.09 -15.49
C GLY A 136 -11.18 16.15 -14.86
N ALA A 137 -12.21 15.77 -14.11
CA ALA A 137 -13.08 16.69 -13.39
C ALA A 137 -12.62 16.92 -11.95
N LEU A 138 -12.66 18.16 -11.46
CA LEU A 138 -12.32 18.48 -10.08
C LEU A 138 -13.29 17.77 -9.13
N ALA A 139 -12.76 16.82 -8.34
CA ALA A 139 -13.53 16.08 -7.35
C ALA A 139 -13.51 16.79 -5.99
N GLN A 140 -12.36 17.34 -5.59
CA GLN A 140 -12.23 18.13 -4.37
C GLN A 140 -11.02 19.05 -4.47
N ALA A 141 -11.18 20.31 -4.08
CA ALA A 141 -10.10 21.30 -4.04
C ALA A 141 -9.62 21.58 -2.61
N GLY A 142 -8.37 22.02 -2.49
CA GLY A 142 -7.83 22.63 -1.28
C GLY A 142 -7.69 21.68 -0.10
N ILE A 143 -7.49 20.38 -0.34
CA ILE A 143 -7.28 19.38 0.70
C ILE A 143 -5.98 19.72 1.43
N ASP A 144 -6.11 20.12 2.69
CA ASP A 144 -4.98 20.57 3.50
C ASP A 144 -4.24 19.38 4.11
N ALA A 145 -2.98 19.21 3.70
CA ALA A 145 -2.10 18.20 4.25
C ALA A 145 -1.22 18.75 5.40
N TYR A 146 -1.49 19.96 5.91
CA TYR A 146 -0.82 20.46 7.10
C TYR A 146 -1.19 19.64 8.35
N ALA A 147 -0.17 19.31 9.14
CA ALA A 147 -0.34 18.83 10.51
C ALA A 147 0.87 19.27 11.36
N ALA A 148 0.68 19.51 12.66
CA ALA A 148 1.77 19.91 13.56
C ALA A 148 2.86 18.83 13.74
N THR A 149 2.53 17.57 13.47
CA THR A 149 3.43 16.41 13.56
C THR A 149 3.39 15.60 12.26
N VAL A 150 4.49 14.90 11.97
CA VAL A 150 4.59 14.07 10.76
C VAL A 150 3.78 12.80 10.93
N THR A 151 2.74 12.66 10.11
CA THR A 151 1.93 11.44 10.01
C THR A 151 1.93 10.95 8.57
N LYS A 152 2.26 9.67 8.36
CA LYS A 152 2.28 9.05 7.04
C LYS A 152 1.03 8.20 6.81
N ARG A 153 0.64 8.04 5.55
CA ARG A 153 -0.53 7.24 5.11
C ARG A 153 -1.84 7.81 5.68
N VAL A 154 -1.95 9.13 5.72
CA VAL A 154 -3.19 9.84 6.10
C VAL A 154 -4.16 9.76 4.91
N PRO A 155 -5.42 9.34 5.11
CA PRO A 155 -6.44 9.42 4.08
C PRO A 155 -6.79 10.89 3.83
N LEU A 156 -6.17 11.50 2.82
CA LEU A 156 -6.40 12.88 2.45
C LEU A 156 -7.67 13.03 1.60
N PHE A 157 -7.98 12.01 0.80
CA PHE A 157 -9.20 11.94 0.01
C PHE A 157 -9.71 10.50 -0.03
N GLU A 158 -11.03 10.35 -0.01
CA GLU A 158 -11.70 9.08 -0.25
C GLU A 158 -13.01 9.35 -1.00
N LYS A 159 -13.29 8.51 -2.00
CA LYS A 159 -14.58 8.51 -2.68
C LYS A 159 -15.00 7.08 -2.96
N THR A 160 -16.24 6.78 -2.62
CA THR A 160 -16.89 5.49 -2.87
C THR A 160 -17.96 5.64 -3.94
N ASP A 161 -18.53 4.51 -4.35
CA ASP A 161 -19.69 4.45 -5.26
C ASP A 161 -19.43 5.17 -6.60
N LEU A 162 -18.19 5.12 -7.08
CA LEU A 162 -17.81 5.61 -8.38
C LEU A 162 -18.43 4.75 -9.48
N ALA A 163 -18.84 5.40 -10.57
CA ALA A 163 -19.16 4.69 -11.79
C ALA A 163 -17.94 3.87 -12.22
N ALA A 164 -18.17 2.65 -12.71
CA ALA A 164 -17.10 1.83 -13.24
C ALA A 164 -16.38 2.61 -14.36
N GLY A 165 -15.05 2.75 -14.23
CA GLY A 165 -14.23 3.38 -15.26
C GLY A 165 -14.31 2.63 -16.60
N PRO A 166 -13.97 3.27 -17.72
CA PRO A 166 -13.88 2.60 -19.01
C PRO A 166 -12.88 1.43 -18.94
N THR A 167 -13.28 0.28 -19.50
CA THR A 167 -12.47 -0.94 -19.63
C THR A 167 -11.33 -0.79 -20.61
#